data_AF-A0A2S9G3Y4-F1
#
_entry.id   AF-A0A2S9G3Y4-F1
#
_cell.length_a   1.000
_cell.length_b   1.000
_cell.length_c   1.000
_cell.angle_alpha   90.00
_cell.angle_beta   90.00
_cell.angle_gamma   90.00
#
_symmetry.space_group_name_H-M   'P 1'
#
loop_
_entity.id
_entity.type
_entity.pdbx_description
1 polymer ?
#
loop_
_entity_poly.entity_id
_entity_poly.type
_entity_poly.pdbx_seq_one_letter_code
_entity_poly.pdbx_strand_id
1 'polypeptide(L)'
;TVALSLVETGSAALSDPITRWLPELADRPVLRADDAPLDDTVPADRAVTIEDVLTGRCGDGMLPRFPMDAPIQVAYADARLGSD
;
A
#
# COMPACT_ATOMS: atom_id res chain seq x y z
N THR A 1 -18.36 0.41 -1.83
CA THR A 1 -19.02 -0.63 -2.67
C THR A 1 -18.80 -0.45 -4.16
N VAL A 2 -18.51 0.76 -4.67
CA VAL A 2 -18.31 1.04 -6.11
C VAL A 2 -17.36 0.06 -6.82
N ALA A 3 -16.21 -0.27 -6.21
CA ALA A 3 -15.24 -1.20 -6.80
C ALA A 3 -15.83 -2.61 -7.06
N LEU A 4 -16.65 -3.13 -6.15
CA LEU A 4 -17.27 -4.44 -6.30
C LEU A 4 -18.35 -4.44 -7.40
N SER A 5 -19.05 -3.32 -7.60
CA SER A 5 -20.00 -3.18 -8.71
C SER A 5 -19.30 -3.21 -10.08
N LEU A 6 -18.09 -2.67 -10.18
CA LEU A 6 -17.27 -2.77 -11.40
C LEU A 6 -16.84 -4.22 -11.67
N VAL A 7 -16.57 -4.98 -10.62
CA VAL A 7 -16.26 -6.42 -10.73
C VAL A 7 -17.49 -7.21 -11.17
N GLU A 8 -18.65 -6.95 -10.57
CA GLU A 8 -19.91 -7.62 -10.90
C GLU A 8 -20.35 -7.38 -12.35
N THR A 9 -20.13 -6.16 -12.87
CA THR A 9 -20.42 -5.82 -14.27
C THR A 9 -19.35 -6.30 -15.26
N GLY A 10 -18.28 -6.94 -14.79
CA GLY A 10 -17.17 -7.42 -15.62
C GLY A 10 -16.26 -6.30 -16.17
N SER A 11 -16.41 -5.07 -15.69
CA SER A 11 -15.56 -3.93 -16.10
C SER A 11 -14.16 -3.98 -15.49
N ALA A 12 -13.99 -4.78 -14.43
CA ALA A 12 -12.72 -5.06 -13.76
C ALA A 12 -12.71 -6.49 -13.20
N ALA A 13 -11.53 -7.10 -13.06
CA ALA A 13 -11.34 -8.35 -12.32
C ALA A 13 -10.58 -8.09 -11.01
N LEU A 14 -10.82 -8.91 -9.98
CA LEU A 14 -10.09 -8.80 -8.70
C LEU A 14 -8.57 -8.95 -8.87
N SER A 15 -8.14 -9.72 -9.86
CA SER A 15 -6.75 -9.93 -10.24
C SER A 15 -6.16 -8.80 -11.09
N ASP A 16 -6.96 -7.85 -11.55
CA ASP A 16 -6.45 -6.75 -12.37
C ASP A 16 -5.50 -5.89 -11.53
N PRO A 17 -4.37 -5.44 -12.10
CA PRO A 17 -3.49 -4.51 -11.44
C PRO A 17 -4.21 -3.18 -11.22
N ILE A 18 -4.15 -2.65 -10.00
CA ILE A 18 -4.84 -1.40 -9.64
C ILE A 18 -4.30 -0.19 -10.42
N THR A 19 -3.07 -0.29 -10.91
CA THR A 19 -2.35 0.76 -11.65
C THR A 19 -3.02 1.18 -12.95
N ARG A 20 -3.95 0.36 -13.48
CA ARG A 20 -4.84 0.75 -14.58
C ARG A 20 -5.70 1.97 -14.23
N TRP A 21 -6.06 2.12 -12.95
CA TRP A 21 -6.89 3.22 -12.45
C TRP A 21 -6.14 4.18 -11.53
N LEU A 22 -5.10 3.70 -10.84
CA LEU A 22 -4.25 4.47 -9.93
C LEU A 22 -2.78 4.34 -10.34
N PRO A 23 -2.36 5.01 -11.43
CA PRO A 23 -0.99 4.91 -11.94
C PRO A 23 0.06 5.37 -10.91
N GLU A 24 -0.32 6.18 -9.91
CA GLU A 24 0.54 6.61 -8.80
C GLU A 24 0.97 5.45 -7.90
N LEU A 25 0.27 4.30 -7.97
CA LEU A 25 0.65 3.09 -7.24
C LEU A 25 1.63 2.19 -8.02
N ALA A 26 2.00 2.58 -9.24
CA ALA A 26 3.00 1.86 -10.03
C ALA A 26 4.40 2.04 -9.44
N ASP A 27 5.21 0.98 -9.54
CA ASP A 27 6.65 0.99 -9.22
C ASP A 27 6.99 1.57 -7.84
N ARG A 28 6.07 1.44 -6.87
CA ARG A 28 6.28 1.97 -5.52
C ARG A 28 7.43 1.21 -4.83
N PRO A 29 8.37 1.94 -4.22
CA PRO A 29 9.41 1.32 -3.39
C PRO A 29 8.77 0.72 -2.14
N VAL A 30 9.28 -0.45 -1.74
CA VAL A 30 8.90 -1.15 -0.50
C VAL A 30 10.09 -1.11 0.44
N LEU A 31 9.87 -0.73 1.69
CA LEU A 31 10.93 -0.71 2.70
C LEU A 31 11.46 -2.14 2.92
N ARG A 32 12.78 -2.30 2.95
CA ARG A 32 13.42 -3.64 3.05
C ARG A 32 13.10 -4.35 4.37
N ALA A 33 13.01 -3.61 5.46
CA ALA A 33 12.65 -4.07 6.80
C ALA A 33 11.97 -2.94 7.56
N ASP A 34 11.17 -3.26 8.59
CA ASP A 34 10.40 -2.27 9.34
C ASP A 34 11.25 -1.24 10.10
N ASP A 35 12.49 -1.60 10.46
CA ASP A 35 13.48 -0.75 11.13
C ASP A 35 14.53 -0.15 10.19
N ALA A 36 14.43 -0.41 8.87
CA ALA A 36 15.39 0.08 7.90
C ALA A 36 15.31 1.62 7.72
N PRO A 37 16.41 2.28 7.33
CA PRO A 37 16.37 3.66 6.85
C PRO A 37 15.35 3.83 5.70
N LEU A 38 14.69 4.99 5.63
CA LEU A 38 13.58 5.23 4.67
C LEU A 38 13.99 5.12 3.19
N ASP A 39 15.29 5.25 2.90
CA ASP A 39 15.88 5.11 1.58
C ASP A 39 16.32 3.67 1.24
N ASP A 40 16.39 2.77 2.22
CA ASP A 40 16.67 1.34 1.99
C ASP A 40 15.39 0.62 1.54
N THR A 41 15.14 0.72 0.25
CA THR A 41 13.95 0.18 -0.40
C THR A 41 14.30 -0.83 -1.48
N VAL A 42 13.33 -1.68 -1.78
CA VAL A 42 13.35 -2.64 -2.89
C VAL A 42 12.13 -2.43 -3.78
N PRO A 43 12.18 -2.84 -5.07
CA PRO A 43 10.98 -2.92 -5.88
C PRO A 43 9.95 -3.88 -5.27
N ALA A 44 8.67 -3.63 -5.50
CA ALA A 44 7.62 -4.59 -5.12
C ALA A 44 7.75 -5.90 -5.92
N ASP A 45 7.57 -7.04 -5.25
CA ASP A 45 7.71 -8.37 -5.86
C ASP A 45 6.66 -8.67 -6.95
N ARG A 46 5.50 -8.00 -6.88
CA ARG A 46 4.42 -8.10 -7.86
C ARG A 46 3.58 -6.84 -7.89
N ALA A 47 2.81 -6.65 -8.96
CA ALA A 47 1.81 -5.60 -9.03
C ALA A 47 0.70 -5.80 -7.98
N VAL A 48 0.28 -4.69 -7.37
CA VAL A 48 -0.87 -4.63 -6.46
C VAL A 48 -2.17 -4.78 -7.27
N THR A 49 -3.06 -5.66 -6.82
CA THR A 49 -4.36 -5.90 -7.47
C THR A 49 -5.50 -5.17 -6.78
N ILE A 50 -6.69 -5.17 -7.39
CA ILE A 50 -7.91 -4.70 -6.74
C ILE A 50 -8.18 -5.49 -5.45
N GLU A 51 -7.98 -6.81 -5.47
CA GLU A 51 -8.14 -7.64 -4.28
C GLU A 51 -7.19 -7.21 -3.16
N ASP A 52 -5.92 -6.92 -3.46
CA ASP A 52 -4.96 -6.48 -2.46
C ASP A 52 -5.41 -5.18 -1.78
N VAL A 53 -5.97 -4.24 -2.53
CA VAL A 53 -6.51 -2.99 -1.95
C VAL A 53 -7.74 -3.26 -1.09
N LEU A 54 -8.70 -4.05 -1.58
CA LEU A 54 -9.92 -4.36 -0.86
C LEU A 54 -9.70 -5.20 0.41
N THR A 55 -8.56 -5.90 0.49
CA THR A 55 -8.19 -6.77 1.62
C THR A 55 -7.08 -6.18 2.51
N GLY A 56 -6.58 -4.98 2.21
CA GLY A 56 -5.52 -4.34 3.00
C GLY A 56 -4.13 -4.99 2.85
N ARG A 57 -3.85 -5.63 1.72
CA ARG A 57 -2.57 -6.29 1.38
C ARG A 57 -1.73 -5.51 0.37
N CYS A 58 -2.08 -4.27 0.06
CA CYS A 58 -1.40 -3.44 -0.93
C CYS A 58 -0.07 -2.82 -0.47
N GLY A 59 0.43 -3.20 0.72
CA GLY A 59 1.69 -2.71 1.30
C GLY A 59 1.63 -1.30 1.88
N ASP A 60 0.48 -0.64 1.82
CA ASP A 60 0.22 0.66 2.45
C ASP A 60 -0.82 0.48 3.56
N GLY A 61 -0.57 1.04 4.73
CA GLY A 61 -1.40 0.82 5.91
C GLY A 61 -0.68 1.13 7.23
N MET A 62 -1.14 0.47 8.29
CA MET A 62 -0.62 0.64 9.65
C MET A 62 0.48 -0.39 9.91
N LEU A 63 1.61 0.04 10.49
CA LEU A 63 2.59 -0.86 11.10
C LEU A 63 2.23 -1.05 12.59
N PRO A 64 1.64 -2.20 13.00
CA PRO A 64 1.16 -2.41 14.38
C PRO A 64 2.31 -2.84 15.31
N ARG A 65 3.41 -2.08 15.31
CA ARG A 65 4.60 -2.33 16.14
C ARG A 65 4.66 -1.33 17.28
N PHE A 66 4.83 -1.81 18.51
CA PHE A 66 4.99 -0.98 19.71
C PHE A 66 6.33 -1.26 20.39
N PRO A 67 7.05 -0.24 20.90
CA PRO A 67 6.73 1.19 20.80
C PRO A 67 6.76 1.72 19.35
N MET A 68 6.08 2.84 19.11
CA MET A 68 5.98 3.49 17.79
C MET A 68 7.26 4.29 17.47
N ASP A 69 8.40 3.61 17.38
CA ASP A 69 9.72 4.23 17.21
C ASP A 69 10.44 3.80 15.93
N ALA A 70 9.81 3.00 15.07
CA ALA A 70 10.38 2.64 13.79
C ALA A 70 10.55 3.90 12.90
N PRO A 71 11.61 4.00 12.06
CA PRO A 71 11.84 5.17 11.21
C PRO A 71 10.61 5.57 10.38
N ILE A 72 9.89 4.59 9.82
CA ILE A 72 8.67 4.84 9.05
C ILE A 72 7.51 5.38 9.90
N GLN A 73 7.38 4.94 11.15
CA GLN A 73 6.34 5.42 12.08
C GLN A 73 6.60 6.87 12.49
N VAL A 74 7.86 7.21 12.79
CA VAL A 74 8.28 8.59 13.09
C VAL A 74 8.06 9.49 11.88
N ALA A 75 8.46 9.04 10.68
CA ALA A 75 8.28 9.81 9.46
C ALA A 75 6.81 10.06 9.11
N TYR A 76 5.93 9.06 9.28
CA TYR A 76 4.49 9.22 9.10
C TYR A 76 3.92 10.26 10.07
N ALA A 77 4.33 10.24 11.34
CA ALA A 77 3.91 11.20 12.35
C ALA A 77 4.41 12.63 12.04
N ASP A 78 5.68 12.79 11.68
CA ASP A 78 6.28 14.09 11.31
C ASP A 78 5.62 14.69 10.06
N ALA A 79 5.30 13.83 9.09
CA ALA A 79 4.59 14.21 7.88
C ALA A 79 3.08 14.46 8.10
N ARG A 80 2.56 14.15 9.30
CA ARG A 80 1.12 14.20 9.64
C ARG A 80 0.27 13.36 8.67
N LEU A 81 0.83 12.23 8.25
CA LEU A 81 0.16 11.23 7.41
C LEU A 81 -0.40 10.14 8.34
N GLY A 82 -1.57 10.36 8.91
CA GLY A 82 -2.20 9.45 9.87
C GLY A 82 -3.38 10.15 10.57
N SER A 83 -4.34 9.39 11.09
CA SER A 83 -5.40 9.97 11.92
C SER A 83 -4.82 10.35 13.28
N ASP A 84 -4.95 11.63 13.64
CA ASP A 84 -4.65 12.20 14.96
C ASP A 84 -5.07 11.30 16.15
#